data_AF-A0A8B8KWK4-F1
#
_entry.id   AF-A0A8B8KWK4-F1
#
_cell.length_a   1.000
_cell.length_b   1.000
_cell.length_c   1.000
_cell.angle_alpha   90.00
_cell.angle_beta   90.00
_cell.angle_gamma   90.00
#
_symmetry.space_group_name_H-M   'P 1'
#
loop_
_entity.id
_entity.type
_entity.pdbx_description
1 polymer ?
#
loop_
_entity_poly.entity_id
_entity_poly.type
_entity_poly.pdbx_seq_one_letter_code
_entity_poly.pdbx_strand_id
1 'polypeptide(L)' 'MGRKTGALHINPKRFGSLHKPCMKEMILFLNCMAAGPNNSDACARQKEVLNACMDSQSKKNRKSWGSINYQLQRLSRGRK' A
#
# COMPACT_ATOMS: atom_id res chain seq x y z
N MET A 1 11.95 -31.23 -2.87
CA MET A 1 11.85 -29.80 -2.44
C MET A 1 10.44 -29.52 -1.92
N GLY A 2 10.07 -30.16 -0.78
CA GLY A 2 8.71 -30.14 -0.24
C GLY A 2 8.46 -28.95 0.70
N ARG A 3 7.21 -28.49 0.77
CA ARG A 3 6.74 -27.48 1.73
C ARG A 3 7.10 -27.96 3.14
N LYS A 4 8.00 -27.24 3.82
CA LYS A 4 8.36 -27.51 5.21
C LYS A 4 7.15 -27.20 6.10
N THR A 5 6.40 -28.22 6.45
CA THR A 5 5.33 -28.18 7.45
C THR A 5 5.93 -27.61 8.74
N GLY A 6 5.51 -26.41 9.16
CA GLY A 6 6.04 -25.70 10.34
C GLY A 6 6.87 -24.43 10.07
N ALA A 7 7.17 -24.08 8.81
CA ALA A 7 7.87 -22.84 8.51
C ALA A 7 6.93 -21.62 8.59
N LEU A 8 7.23 -20.67 9.50
CA LEU A 8 6.55 -19.37 9.54
C LEU A 8 6.88 -18.61 8.24
N HIS A 9 5.86 -18.39 7.42
CA HIS A 9 6.00 -17.71 6.13
C HIS A 9 4.78 -16.84 5.88
N ILE A 10 5.02 -15.58 5.52
CA ILE A 10 3.97 -14.63 5.16
C ILE A 10 4.04 -14.39 3.65
N ASN A 11 2.89 -14.51 2.97
CA ASN A 11 2.79 -14.21 1.56
C ASN A 11 2.58 -12.69 1.35
N PRO A 12 3.62 -11.92 0.96
CA PRO A 12 3.49 -10.47 0.82
C PRO A 12 2.50 -10.06 -0.29
N LYS A 13 2.21 -10.94 -1.25
CA LYS A 13 1.22 -10.67 -2.31
C LYS A 13 -0.21 -10.58 -1.78
N ARG A 14 -0.52 -11.24 -0.66
CA ARG A 14 -1.85 -11.15 -0.03
C ARG A 14 -2.07 -9.83 0.72
N PHE A 15 -1.00 -9.14 1.10
CA PHE A 15 -1.05 -7.93 1.92
C PHE A 15 -0.61 -6.67 1.16
N GLY A 16 0.07 -6.82 0.02
CA GLY A 16 0.50 -5.71 -0.84
C GLY A 16 -0.62 -5.05 -1.64
N SER A 17 -1.81 -5.67 -1.72
CA SER A 17 -3.01 -5.08 -2.33
C SER A 17 -3.80 -4.21 -1.36
N LEU A 18 -3.57 -4.31 -0.05
CA LEU A 18 -4.55 -3.88 0.93
C LEU A 18 -4.67 -2.35 1.03
N HIS A 19 -3.63 -1.58 0.71
CA HIS A 19 -3.75 -0.12 0.69
C HIS A 19 -2.82 0.47 -0.36
N LYS A 20 -3.35 0.67 -1.58
CA LYS A 20 -2.70 1.56 -2.53
C LYS A 20 -2.62 2.94 -1.88
N PRO A 21 -1.41 3.49 -1.74
CA PRO A 21 -1.28 4.80 -1.15
C PRO A 21 -1.98 5.81 -2.09
N CYS A 22 -2.71 6.75 -1.50
CA CYS A 22 -3.49 7.77 -2.21
C CYS A 22 -4.87 7.35 -2.74
N MET A 23 -5.31 6.09 -2.57
CA MET A 23 -6.70 5.69 -2.91
C MET A 23 -7.75 6.50 -2.14
N LYS A 24 -7.50 6.78 -0.86
CA LYS A 24 -8.41 7.57 -0.03
C LYS A 24 -8.61 8.98 -0.60
N GLU A 25 -7.51 9.66 -0.92
CA GLU A 25 -7.53 11.00 -1.50
C GLU A 25 -8.11 11.03 -2.91
N MET A 26 -7.91 9.95 -3.68
CA MET A 26 -8.51 9.79 -5.00
C MET A 26 -10.04 9.70 -4.92
N ILE A 27 -10.58 8.91 -3.98
CA ILE A 27 -12.03 8.80 -3.77
C ILE A 27 -12.61 10.14 -3.31
N LEU A 28 -11.91 10.87 -2.43
CA LEU A 28 -12.35 12.21 -1.99
C LEU A 28 -12.39 13.22 -3.14
N PHE A 29 -11.43 13.18 -4.05
CA PHE A 29 -11.44 14.00 -5.26
C PHE A 29 -12.59 13.64 -6.20
N LEU A 30 -12.82 12.35 -6.46
CA LEU A 30 -13.94 11.87 -7.28
C LEU A 30 -15.30 12.24 -6.69
N ASN A 31 -15.46 12.11 -5.38
CA ASN A 31 -16.69 12.51 -4.68
C ASN A 31 -16.93 14.02 -4.78
N CYS A 32 -15.87 14.83 -4.72
CA CYS A 32 -15.98 16.28 -4.91
C CYS A 32 -16.44 16.62 -6.33
N MET A 33 -15.87 15.96 -7.36
CA MET A 33 -16.31 16.15 -8.75
C MET A 33 -17.74 15.66 -8.99
N ALA A 34 -18.15 14.58 -8.33
CA ALA A 34 -19.50 14.02 -8.48
C ALA A 34 -20.58 14.89 -7.82
N ALA A 35 -20.23 15.74 -6.85
CA ALA A 35 -21.18 16.53 -6.07
C ALA A 35 -21.48 17.93 -6.64
N GLY A 36 -20.77 18.38 -7.68
CA GLY A 36 -20.93 19.72 -8.25
C GLY A 36 -20.88 19.73 -9.78
N PRO A 37 -21.15 20.88 -10.42
CA PRO A 37 -20.75 21.07 -11.82
C PRO A 37 -19.25 20.78 -11.91
N ASN A 38 -18.78 20.22 -13.04
CA ASN A 38 -17.40 19.79 -13.32
C ASN A 38 -16.34 20.92 -13.24
N ASN A 39 -16.35 21.71 -12.18
CA ASN A 39 -15.41 22.75 -11.87
C ASN A 39 -14.28 22.11 -11.10
N SER A 40 -13.20 21.82 -11.83
CA SER A 40 -11.91 21.43 -11.26
C SER A 40 -11.44 22.40 -10.16
N ASP A 41 -11.88 23.66 -10.22
CA ASP A 41 -11.48 24.71 -9.30
C ASP A 41 -12.15 24.57 -7.93
N ALA A 42 -13.40 24.10 -7.88
CA ALA A 42 -14.09 23.83 -6.61
C ALA A 42 -13.42 22.69 -5.82
N CYS A 43 -12.77 21.76 -6.55
CA CYS A 43 -12.07 20.61 -6.00
C CYS A 43 -10.54 20.78 -6.01
N ALA A 44 -10.03 22.01 -6.19
CA ALA A 44 -8.59 22.28 -6.29
C ALA A 44 -7.82 21.78 -5.07
N ARG A 45 -8.38 21.96 -3.86
CA ARG A 45 -7.77 21.48 -2.61
C ARG A 45 -7.61 19.96 -2.58
N GLN A 46 -8.64 19.21 -2.98
CA GLN A 46 -8.60 17.75 -3.04
C GLN A 46 -7.63 17.25 -4.12
N LYS A 47 -7.52 17.99 -5.23
CA LYS A 47 -6.55 17.73 -6.30
C LYS A 47 -5.10 17.93 -5.82
N GLU A 48 -4.82 19.01 -5.08
CA GLU A 48 -3.50 19.27 -4.50
C GLU A 48 -3.09 18.19 -3.51
N VAL A 49 -4.01 17.76 -2.64
CA VAL A 49 -3.75 16.67 -1.67
C VAL A 49 -3.47 15.35 -2.40
N LEU A 50 -4.22 15.05 -3.46
CA LEU A 50 -3.98 13.87 -4.29
C LEU A 50 -2.60 13.92 -4.97
N ASN A 51 -2.22 15.07 -5.54
CA ASN A 51 -0.91 15.27 -6.17
C ASN A 51 0.25 15.13 -5.17
N ALA A 52 0.15 15.80 -4.01
CA ALA A 52 1.13 15.69 -2.94
C ALA A 52 1.29 14.24 -2.47
N CYS A 53 0.18 13.51 -2.38
CA CYS A 53 0.21 12.10 -2.05
C CYS A 53 0.96 11.29 -3.14
N MET A 54 0.68 11.52 -4.42
CA MET A 54 1.36 10.81 -5.52
C MET A 54 2.85 11.11 -5.60
N ASP A 55 3.26 12.36 -5.39
CA ASP A 55 4.67 12.76 -5.35
C ASP A 55 5.43 12.14 -4.17
N SER A 56 4.73 11.92 -3.04
CA SER A 56 5.30 11.24 -1.88
C SER A 56 5.52 9.72 -2.11
N GLN A 57 4.78 9.14 -3.06
CA GLN A 57 4.79 7.70 -3.35
C GLN A 57 5.70 7.33 -4.52
N SER A 58 5.85 8.19 -5.52
CA SER A 58 6.80 7.99 -6.64
C SER A 58 8.23 7.72 -6.14
N LYS A 59 8.57 8.26 -4.96
CA LYS A 59 9.87 8.09 -4.29
C LYS A 59 9.99 6.83 -3.42
N LYS A 60 8.90 6.10 -3.18
CA LYS A 60 8.85 4.95 -2.24
C LYS A 60 8.71 3.61 -2.97
N ASN A 61 9.72 3.22 -3.73
CA ASN A 61 9.91 1.83 -4.21
C ASN A 61 10.35 0.86 -3.09
N ARG A 62 9.85 1.05 -1.87
CA ARG A 62 10.28 0.26 -0.72
C ARG A 62 9.43 -1.00 -0.69
N LYS A 63 10.03 -2.15 -1.00
CA LYS A 63 9.45 -3.47 -0.75
C LYS A 63 9.00 -3.50 0.72
N SER A 64 7.72 -3.26 1.01
CA SER A 64 7.24 -3.10 2.39
C SER A 64 7.45 -4.36 3.24
N TRP A 65 7.68 -5.50 2.57
CA TRP A 65 7.92 -6.80 3.17
C TRP A 65 9.37 -7.32 3.07
N GLY A 66 10.31 -6.54 2.54
CA GLY A 66 11.77 -6.77 2.55
C GLY A 66 12.25 -8.21 2.83
N SER A 67 12.96 -8.40 3.95
CA SER A 67 13.57 -9.65 4.40
C SER A 67 12.77 -10.39 5.49
N ILE A 68 11.48 -10.09 5.66
CA ILE A 68 10.70 -10.63 6.79
C ILE A 68 10.54 -12.15 6.76
N ASN A 69 10.39 -12.73 5.57
CA ASN A 69 10.36 -14.19 5.42
C ASN A 69 11.71 -14.83 5.78
N TYR A 70 12.83 -14.13 5.58
CA TYR A 70 14.14 -14.59 6.02
C TYR A 70 14.24 -14.59 7.56
N GLN A 71 13.69 -13.58 8.22
CA GLN A 71 13.65 -13.50 9.69
C GLN A 71 12.73 -14.58 10.29
N LEU A 72 11.54 -14.78 9.72
CA LEU A 72 10.60 -15.81 10.18
C LEU A 72 11.18 -17.22 10.03
N GLN A 73 11.92 -17.49 8.96
CA GLN A 73 12.64 -18.75 8.78
C GLN A 73 13.67 -19.00 9.89
N ARG A 74 14.40 -17.96 10.35
CA ARG A 74 15.37 -18.10 11.46
C ARG A 74 14.67 -18.39 12.79
N LEU A 75 13.56 -17.71 13.09
CA LEU A 75 12.79 -17.94 14.32
C LEU A 75 12.22 -19.36 14.40
N SER A 76 11.77 -19.91 13.27
CA SER A 76 11.23 -21.28 13.23
C SER A 76 12.26 -22.37 13.54
N ARG A 77 13.57 -22.09 13.43
CA ARG A 77 14.65 -23.05 13.72
C ARG A 77 15.13 -23.02 15.17
N GLY A 78 14.86 -21.92 15.89
CA GLY A 78 15.29 -21.71 17.28
C GLY A 78 14.34 -22.26 18.34
N ARG A 79 13.13 -22.68 17.96
CA ARG A 79 12.23 -23.45 18.84
C ARG A 79 12.55 -24.93 18.68
N LYS A 80 13.54 -25.41 19.43
CA LYS A 80 13.74 -26.83 19.76
C LYS A 80 13.66 -26.97 21.26
#